data_AF-A0A923L6K4-F1
#
_entry.id   AF-A0A923L6K4-F1
#
_cell.length_a   1.000
_cell.length_b   1.000
_cell.length_c   1.000
_cell.angle_alpha   90.00
_cell.angle_beta   90.00
_cell.angle_gamma   90.00
#
_symmetry.space_group_name_H-M   'P 1'
#
loop_
_entity.id
_entity.type
_entity.pdbx_description
1 polymer ?
#
loop_
_entity_poly.entity_id
_entity_poly.type
_entity_poly.pdbx_seq_one_letter_code
_entity_poly.pdbx_strand_id
1 'polypeptide(L)' 'MEQATFPNLITELQAIELAESVIEGTVVQMVLDVNKGIYIYELELKTKNGNTAIELNAITGEVIRSLDSR' A
#
# COMPACT_ATOMS: atom_id res chain seq x y z
N MET A 1 18.38 8.49 24.99
CA MET A 1 17.21 8.70 24.12
C MET A 1 17.09 7.43 23.29
N GLU A 2 16.21 6.53 23.67
CA GLU A 2 15.93 5.33 22.89
C GLU A 2 15.41 5.78 21.53
N GLN A 3 16.26 5.68 20.52
CA GLN A 3 15.81 5.80 19.14
C GLN A 3 14.88 4.61 18.92
N ALA A 4 13.57 4.87 18.98
CA ALA A 4 12.61 3.98 18.38
C ALA A 4 13.05 3.81 16.92
N THR A 5 13.66 2.66 16.61
CA THR A 5 13.96 2.26 15.25
C THR A 5 12.61 2.01 14.58
N PHE A 6 11.98 3.09 14.13
CA PHE A 6 10.94 2.97 13.13
C PHE A 6 11.60 2.25 11.96
N PRO A 7 11.09 1.10 11.51
CA PRO A 7 11.52 0.57 10.23
C PRO A 7 11.39 1.71 9.21
N ASN A 8 12.32 1.80 8.26
CA ASN A 8 12.22 2.79 7.18
C ASN A 8 10.99 2.44 6.33
N LEU A 9 9.82 2.84 6.80
CA LEU A 9 8.56 2.65 6.13
C LEU A 9 8.40 3.80 5.13
N ILE A 10 7.94 3.47 3.94
CA ILE A 10 7.45 4.49 3.00
C ILE A 10 6.27 5.22 3.66
N THR A 11 6.12 6.49 3.34
CA THR A 11 5.00 7.27 3.88
C THR A 11 3.70 6.88 3.21
N GLU A 12 2.58 7.20 3.85
CA GLU A 12 1.24 6.97 3.28
C GLU A 12 1.09 7.61 1.90
N LEU A 13 1.58 8.84 1.75
CA LEU A 13 1.59 9.55 0.46
C LEU A 13 2.39 8.79 -0.61
N GLN A 14 3.58 8.27 -0.27
CA GLN A 14 4.37 7.49 -1.23
C GLN A 14 3.66 6.20 -1.64
N ALA A 15 3.01 5.52 -0.70
CA ALA A 15 2.23 4.32 -1.00
C ALA A 15 1.03 4.64 -1.91
N ILE A 16 0.36 5.77 -1.68
CA ILE A 16 -0.74 6.26 -2.52
C ILE A 16 -0.24 6.58 -3.93
N GLU A 17 0.84 7.35 -4.07
CA GLU A 17 1.40 7.71 -5.38
C GLU A 17 1.83 6.45 -6.17
N LEU A 18 2.43 5.47 -5.50
CA LEU A 18 2.78 4.19 -6.12
C LEU A 18 1.52 3.43 -6.56
N ALA A 19 0.51 3.33 -5.70
CA ALA A 19 -0.74 2.64 -6.01
C ALA A 19 -1.48 3.28 -7.19
N GLU A 20 -1.60 4.62 -7.20
CA GLU A 20 -2.25 5.39 -8.28
C GLU A 20 -1.41 5.39 -9.56
N SER A 21 -0.09 5.24 -9.46
CA SER A 21 0.77 5.08 -10.65
C SER A 21 0.67 3.69 -11.28
N VAL A 22 0.36 2.66 -10.49
CA VAL A 22 0.19 1.29 -10.98
C VAL A 22 -1.23 1.07 -11.52
N ILE A 23 -2.23 1.64 -10.84
CA ILE A 23 -3.64 1.48 -11.16
C ILE A 23 -4.26 2.86 -11.38
N GLU A 24 -4.88 3.06 -12.54
CA GLU A 24 -5.67 4.26 -12.85
C GLU A 24 -6.95 4.33 -12.01
N GLY A 25 -6.80 4.71 -10.74
CA GLY A 25 -7.84 4.81 -9.74
C GLY A 25 -7.48 5.84 -8.67
N THR A 26 -8.38 6.00 -7.71
CA THR A 26 -8.14 6.86 -6.54
C THR A 26 -8.15 6.02 -5.29
N VAL A 27 -7.11 6.16 -4.45
CA VAL A 27 -7.09 5.48 -3.15
C VAL A 27 -8.23 6.02 -2.28
N VAL A 28 -9.10 5.12 -1.84
CA VAL A 28 -10.23 5.44 -0.95
C VAL A 28 -10.00 4.95 0.48
N GLN A 29 -9.12 3.96 0.65
CA GLN A 29 -8.78 3.40 1.95
C GLN A 29 -7.34 2.90 1.94
N MET A 30 -6.67 3.02 3.08
CA MET A 30 -5.31 2.54 3.30
C MET A 30 -5.22 1.91 4.69
N VAL A 31 -4.67 0.70 4.77
CA VAL A 31 -4.48 -0.05 6.01
C VAL A 31 -3.05 -0.57 6.06
N LEU A 32 -2.39 -0.40 7.20
CA LEU A 32 -1.08 -1.00 7.47
C LEU A 32 -1.27 -2.29 8.27
N ASP A 33 -0.87 -3.40 7.68
CA ASP A 33 -0.84 -4.71 8.33
C ASP A 33 0.61 -5.18 8.54
N VAL A 34 0.81 -6.13 9.45
CA VAL A 34 2.11 -6.73 9.76
C VAL A 34 1.99 -8.24 9.73
N ASN A 35 2.49 -8.85 8.66
CA ASN A 35 2.47 -10.29 8.47
C ASN A 35 3.87 -10.88 8.70
N LYS A 36 4.07 -11.67 9.77
CA LYS A 36 5.35 -12.34 10.09
C LYS A 36 6.56 -11.39 10.13
N GLY A 37 6.36 -10.15 10.56
CA GLY A 37 7.40 -9.11 10.63
C GLY A 37 7.59 -8.32 9.32
N ILE A 38 6.79 -8.59 8.29
CA ILE A 38 6.74 -7.80 7.06
C ILE A 38 5.60 -6.80 7.19
N TYR A 39 5.91 -5.53 7.03
CA TYR A 39 4.92 -4.46 7.01
C TYR A 39 4.32 -4.36 5.60
N ILE A 40 2.99 -4.37 5.51
CA ILE A 40 2.25 -4.40 4.26
C ILE A 40 1.23 -3.26 4.27
N TYR A 41 1.29 -2.40 3.26
CA TYR A 41 0.24 -1.42 3.01
C TYR A 41 -0.79 -2.01 2.06
N GLU A 42 -2.00 -2.22 2.54
CA GLU A 42 -3.16 -2.55 1.72
C GLU A 42 -3.89 -1.26 1.37
N LEU A 43 -3.91 -0.91 0.08
CA LEU A 43 -4.62 0.25 -0.44
C LEU A 43 -5.80 -0.23 -1.29
N GLU A 44 -6.99 0.26 -0.97
CA GLU A 44 -8.17 0.06 -1.80
C GLU A 44 -8.31 1.26 -2.74
N LEU A 45 -8.33 0.99 -4.04
CA LEU A 45 -8.51 1.96 -5.10
C LEU A 45 -9.86 1.81 -5.76
N LYS A 46 -10.56 2.94 -5.90
CA LYS A 46 -11.78 3.02 -6.67
C LYS A 46 -11.44 3.42 -8.10
N THR A 47 -11.66 2.51 -9.03
CA THR A 47 -11.48 2.73 -10.47
C THR A 47 -12.84 2.91 -11.15
N LYS A 48 -12.83 3.28 -12.44
CA LYS A 48 -14.06 3.33 -13.25
C LYS A 48 -14.75 1.97 -13.40
N ASN A 49 -14.00 0.89 -13.25
CA ASN A 49 -14.47 -0.47 -13.48
C ASN A 49 -14.85 -1.20 -12.18
N GLY A 50 -14.76 -0.52 -11.03
CA GLY A 50 -15.03 -1.09 -9.72
C GLY A 50 -13.90 -0.83 -8.72
N ASN A 51 -13.90 -1.58 -7.62
CA ASN A 51 -12.89 -1.48 -6.58
C ASN A 51 -11.81 -2.54 -6.81
N THR A 52 -10.56 -2.13 -6.60
CA THR A 52 -9.38 -3.00 -6.65
C THR A 52 -8.53 -2.73 -5.42
N ALA A 53 -7.83 -3.75 -4.95
CA ALA A 53 -6.92 -3.63 -3.82
C ALA A 53 -5.49 -3.91 -4.28
N ILE A 54 -4.54 -3.17 -3.74
CA ILE A 54 -3.12 -3.38 -3.95
C ILE A 54 -2.41 -3.47 -2.60
N GLU A 55 -1.60 -4.51 -2.44
CA GLU A 55 -0.74 -4.73 -1.28
C GLU A 55 0.68 -4.35 -1.67
N LEU A 56 1.26 -3.39 -0.95
CA LEU A 56 2.62 -2.90 -1.12
C LEU A 56 3.47 -3.27 0.09
N ASN A 57 4.74 -3.59 -0.12
CA ASN A 57 5.70 -3.72 0.97
C ASN A 57 5.94 -2.34 1.56
N ALA A 58 5.55 -2.14 2.81
CA ALA A 58 5.66 -0.84 3.46
C ALA A 58 7.12 -0.41 3.72
N ILE A 59 8.10 -1.31 3.59
CA ILE A 59 9.53 -0.99 3.71
C ILE A 59 10.15 -0.66 2.35
N THR A 60 9.88 -1.48 1.32
CA THR A 60 10.53 -1.35 -0.01
C THR A 60 9.70 -0.57 -1.03
N GLY A 61 8.39 -0.44 -0.82
CA GLY A 61 7.44 0.10 -1.79
C GLY A 61 7.13 -0.84 -2.96
N GLU A 62 7.61 -2.09 -2.89
CA GLU A 62 7.35 -3.07 -3.93
C GLU A 62 5.91 -3.59 -3.88
N VAL A 63 5.29 -3.81 -5.04
CA VAL A 63 3.97 -4.42 -5.13
C VAL A 63 4.09 -5.90 -4.73
N ILE A 64 3.50 -6.27 -3.60
CA ILE A 64 3.40 -7.65 -3.13
C ILE A 64 2.27 -8.37 -3.87
N ARG A 65 1.11 -7.72 -4.00
CA ARG A 65 -0.07 -8.29 -4.64
C ARG A 65 -0.97 -7.21 -5.19
N SER A 66 -1.64 -7.49 -6.31
CA SER A 66 -2.76 -6.72 -6.80
C SER A 66 -3.96 -7.65 -6.99
N LEU A 67 -5.11 -7.24 -6.46
CA LEU A 67 -6.39 -7.91 -6.59
C LEU A 67 -7.30 -7.04 -7.45
N ASP A 68 -7.35 -7.37 -8.74
CA ASP A 68 -8.33 -6.82 -9.68
C ASP A 68 -9.60 -7.67 -9.58
N SER A 69 -10.71 -7.04 -9.19
CA SER A 69 -11.99 -7.73 -8.96
C SER A 69 -12.79 -8.01 -10.25
N ARG A 70 -12.12 -8.21 -11.39
CA ARG A 70 -12.75 -8.35 -12.71
C ARG A 70 -13.10 -9.78 -13.10
#